data_AF-A0A498DH03-F1
#
_entry.id   AF-A0A498DH03-F1
#
_cell.length_a   1.000
_cell.length_b   1.000
_cell.length_c   1.000
_cell.angle_alpha   90.00
_cell.angle_beta   90.00
_cell.angle_gamma   90.00
#
_symmetry.space_group_name_H-M   'P 1'
#
loop_
_entity.id
_entity.type
_entity.pdbx_description
1 polymer ?
#
loop_
_entity_poly.entity_id
_entity_poly.type
_entity_poly.pdbx_seq_one_letter_code
_entity_poly.pdbx_strand_id
1 'polypeptide(L)'
;MINSTQSPRIHHMLSACTTGLFCLLTSFLFCISASHAGPTEAYRMAINLAAQGDEQEAITSLSALIEVMPQSSNWHERMFAAQQLIRMKTLQQTDFPAQRSPNPYISLAAAYASSHPLFREINTWPAAILATLLPGAGHAWLGRWYDARTAALMVWPLLLLTLWAFKRGMGPVTLFFALVTLWLWSGTVFSAISLAERGNLETYLIWWQHVWQSSGLPGRPW
;
A
#
# COMPACT_ATOMS: atom_id res chain seq x y z
N MET A 1 -35.64 39.76 -49.84
CA MET A 1 -36.68 39.40 -48.86
C MET A 1 -36.97 37.91 -49.00
N ILE A 2 -36.40 37.07 -48.14
CA ILE A 2 -36.68 35.63 -48.09
C ILE A 2 -37.19 35.38 -46.68
N ASN A 3 -38.49 35.13 -46.54
CA ASN A 3 -39.12 34.79 -45.26
C ASN A 3 -38.79 33.33 -44.93
N SER A 4 -37.91 33.11 -43.95
CA SER A 4 -37.69 31.78 -43.38
C SER A 4 -38.84 31.44 -42.44
N THR A 5 -39.72 30.55 -42.88
CA THR A 5 -40.76 29.93 -42.06
C THR A 5 -40.11 28.89 -41.14
N GLN A 6 -39.75 29.30 -39.92
CA GLN A 6 -39.36 28.38 -38.85
C GLN A 6 -40.53 27.44 -38.52
N SER A 7 -40.31 26.14 -38.68
CA SER A 7 -41.29 25.09 -38.42
C SER A 7 -41.34 24.73 -36.92
N PRO A 8 -42.44 25.00 -36.18
CA PRO A 8 -42.51 24.81 -34.73
C PRO A 8 -42.68 23.35 -34.27
N ARG A 9 -42.67 22.36 -35.17
CA ARG A 9 -43.03 20.96 -34.82
C ARG A 9 -41.91 20.14 -34.17
N ILE A 10 -40.65 20.52 -34.32
CA ILE A 10 -39.52 19.71 -33.81
C ILE A 10 -39.34 19.85 -32.30
N HIS A 11 -39.70 21.01 -31.72
CA HIS A 11 -39.54 21.25 -30.28
C HIS A 11 -40.51 20.45 -29.39
N HIS A 12 -41.71 20.12 -29.89
CA HIS A 12 -42.69 19.37 -29.10
C HIS A 12 -42.38 17.87 -29.00
N MET A 13 -41.76 17.25 -30.02
CA MET A 13 -41.35 15.83 -29.93
C MET A 13 -40.15 15.62 -29.01
N LEU A 14 -39.23 16.59 -28.93
CA LEU A 14 -38.07 16.48 -28.03
C LEU A 14 -38.48 16.63 -26.55
N SER A 15 -39.48 17.45 -26.24
CA SER A 15 -39.96 17.67 -24.85
C SER A 15 -40.74 16.48 -24.28
N ALA A 16 -41.48 15.74 -25.13
CA ALA A 16 -42.21 14.54 -24.69
C ALA A 16 -41.26 13.35 -24.40
N CYS A 17 -40.11 13.29 -25.08
CA CYS A 17 -39.15 12.21 -24.90
C CYS A 17 -38.34 12.35 -23.60
N THR A 18 -37.95 13.57 -23.23
CA THR A 18 -37.16 13.83 -22.01
C THR A 18 -37.97 13.63 -20.73
N THR A 19 -39.26 13.98 -20.74
CA THR A 19 -40.16 13.79 -19.59
C THR A 19 -40.44 12.32 -19.30
N GLY A 20 -40.59 11.48 -20.33
CA GLY A 20 -40.73 10.03 -20.17
C GLY A 20 -39.50 9.36 -19.54
N LEU A 21 -38.29 9.75 -19.97
CA LEU A 21 -37.04 9.22 -19.42
C LEU A 21 -36.87 9.59 -17.94
N PHE A 22 -37.21 10.83 -17.57
CA PHE A 22 -37.09 11.31 -16.18
C PHE A 22 -38.03 10.55 -15.23
N CYS A 23 -39.29 10.30 -15.64
CA CYS A 23 -40.24 9.53 -14.84
C CYS A 23 -39.84 8.05 -14.69
N LEU A 24 -39.23 7.45 -15.71
CA LEU A 24 -38.69 6.10 -15.62
C LEU A 24 -37.48 6.02 -14.69
N LEU A 25 -36.58 7.00 -14.76
CA LEU A 25 -35.37 7.05 -13.94
C LEU A 25 -35.70 7.30 -12.46
N THR A 26 -36.66 8.19 -12.16
CA THR A 26 -37.14 8.40 -10.79
C THR A 26 -37.89 7.19 -10.26
N SER A 27 -38.77 6.57 -11.05
CA SER A 27 -39.46 5.33 -10.64
C SER A 27 -38.47 4.18 -10.39
N PHE A 28 -37.42 4.07 -11.21
CA PHE A 28 -36.37 3.07 -11.01
C PHE A 28 -35.58 3.34 -9.73
N LEU A 29 -35.23 4.60 -9.44
CA LEU A 29 -34.55 4.99 -8.20
C LEU A 29 -35.39 4.74 -6.94
N PHE A 30 -36.71 4.94 -7.00
CA PHE A 30 -37.63 4.62 -5.89
C PHE A 30 -37.87 3.11 -5.71
N CYS A 31 -37.71 2.32 -6.76
CA CYS A 31 -37.83 0.86 -6.70
C CYS A 31 -36.56 0.14 -6.20
N ILE A 32 -35.43 0.83 -6.06
CA ILE A 32 -34.28 0.30 -5.33
C ILE A 32 -34.65 0.34 -3.85
N SER A 33 -35.38 -0.69 -3.40
CA SER A 33 -35.51 -0.97 -1.98
C SER A 33 -34.09 -0.99 -1.44
N ALA A 34 -33.77 -0.04 -0.56
CA ALA A 34 -32.54 -0.03 0.20
C ALA A 34 -32.49 -1.37 0.93
N SER A 35 -31.86 -2.35 0.29
CA SER A 35 -31.65 -3.67 0.82
C SER A 35 -30.70 -3.37 1.96
N HIS A 36 -31.24 -3.31 3.17
CA HIS A 36 -30.45 -3.01 4.35
C HIS A 36 -29.45 -4.16 4.45
N ALA A 37 -28.25 -3.92 3.92
CA ALA A 37 -27.16 -4.85 4.00
C ALA A 37 -26.98 -5.11 5.50
N GLY A 38 -27.20 -6.36 5.90
CA GLY A 38 -26.99 -6.74 7.29
C GLY A 38 -25.56 -6.35 7.72
N PRO A 39 -25.30 -6.18 9.02
CA PRO A 39 -23.99 -5.74 9.51
C PRO A 39 -22.84 -6.60 8.99
N THR A 40 -23.07 -7.89 8.79
CA THR A 40 -22.12 -8.83 8.18
C THR A 40 -21.74 -8.46 6.75
N GLU A 41 -22.72 -8.11 5.92
CA GLU A 41 -22.51 -7.80 4.50
C GLU A 41 -21.84 -6.43 4.34
N ALA A 42 -22.29 -5.45 5.13
CA ALA A 42 -21.66 -4.13 5.19
C ALA A 42 -20.19 -4.23 5.65
N TYR A 43 -19.90 -5.06 6.66
CA TYR A 43 -18.53 -5.37 7.08
C TYR A 43 -17.71 -5.99 5.95
N ARG A 44 -18.23 -7.02 5.25
CA ARG A 44 -17.51 -7.67 4.15
C ARG A 44 -17.19 -6.71 3.03
N MET A 45 -18.12 -5.82 2.68
CA MET A 45 -17.89 -4.78 1.69
C MET A 45 -16.73 -3.87 2.09
N ALA A 46 -16.67 -3.42 3.35
CA ALA A 46 -15.55 -2.62 3.84
C ALA A 46 -14.21 -3.38 3.85
N ILE A 47 -14.21 -4.66 4.20
CA ILE A 47 -12.98 -5.49 4.13
C ILE A 47 -12.52 -5.68 2.67
N ASN A 48 -13.46 -5.84 1.72
CA ASN A 48 -13.13 -5.94 0.31
C ASN A 48 -12.51 -4.64 -0.23
N LEU A 49 -13.00 -3.47 0.20
CA LEU A 49 -12.37 -2.18 -0.12
C LEU A 49 -10.93 -2.14 0.39
N ALA A 50 -10.69 -2.53 1.65
CA ALA A 50 -9.33 -2.58 2.20
C ALA A 50 -8.42 -3.55 1.43
N ALA A 51 -8.94 -4.72 1.01
CA ALA A 51 -8.21 -5.69 0.21
C ALA A 51 -7.88 -5.19 -1.20
N GLN A 52 -8.66 -4.26 -1.75
CA GLN A 52 -8.40 -3.60 -3.04
C GLN A 52 -7.37 -2.46 -2.93
N GLY A 53 -6.93 -2.11 -1.72
CA GLY A 53 -6.03 -0.98 -1.46
C GLY A 53 -6.76 0.32 -1.11
N ASP A 54 -8.10 0.33 -1.12
CA ASP A 54 -8.94 1.49 -0.79
C ASP A 54 -9.14 1.62 0.73
N GLU A 55 -8.03 1.66 1.48
CA GLU A 55 -8.01 1.63 2.94
C GLU A 55 -8.77 2.81 3.58
N GLN A 56 -8.69 4.00 2.98
CA GLN A 56 -9.40 5.19 3.47
C GLN A 56 -10.93 5.05 3.32
N GLU A 57 -11.38 4.47 2.21
CA GLU A 57 -12.80 4.22 1.97
C GLU A 57 -13.32 3.14 2.91
N ALA A 58 -12.53 2.08 3.13
CA ALA A 58 -12.85 1.05 4.12
C ALA A 58 -12.97 1.63 5.54
N ILE A 59 -12.03 2.47 5.97
CA ILE A 59 -12.05 3.13 7.28
C ILE A 59 -13.29 4.02 7.42
N THR A 60 -13.62 4.79 6.37
CA THR A 60 -14.78 5.69 6.35
C THR A 60 -16.09 4.89 6.40
N SER A 61 -16.19 3.82 5.62
CA SER A 61 -17.33 2.91 5.60
C SER A 61 -17.55 2.27 6.97
N LEU A 62 -16.51 1.73 7.60
CA LEU A 62 -16.59 1.18 8.95
C LEU A 62 -17.00 2.25 9.98
N SER A 63 -16.48 3.49 9.86
CA SER A 63 -16.86 4.59 10.77
C SER A 63 -18.35 4.87 10.73
N ALA A 64 -18.91 5.01 9.53
CA ALA A 64 -20.33 5.27 9.35
C ALA A 64 -21.20 4.13 9.91
N LEU A 65 -20.76 2.87 9.75
CA LEU A 65 -21.46 1.71 10.30
C LEU A 65 -21.40 1.65 11.82
N ILE A 66 -20.27 2.02 12.43
CA ILE A 66 -20.10 2.08 13.88
C ILE A 66 -21.05 3.11 14.51
N GLU A 67 -21.21 4.28 13.88
CA GLU A 67 -22.05 5.38 14.37
C GLU A 67 -23.53 5.01 14.46
N VAL A 68 -24.03 4.23 13.50
CA VAL A 68 -25.46 3.83 13.45
C VAL A 68 -25.75 2.54 14.22
N MET A 69 -24.73 1.83 14.69
CA MET A 69 -24.89 0.53 15.34
C MET A 69 -25.02 0.66 16.86
N PRO A 70 -25.89 -0.13 17.52
CA PRO A 70 -25.95 -0.18 18.98
C PRO A 70 -24.59 -0.56 19.58
N GLN A 71 -24.14 0.18 20.59
CA GLN A 71 -22.85 -0.07 21.27
C GLN A 71 -22.77 -1.46 21.93
N SER A 72 -23.92 -2.05 22.29
CA SER A 72 -24.01 -3.41 22.85
C SER A 72 -23.87 -4.53 21.81
N SER A 73 -23.79 -4.19 20.51
CA SER A 73 -23.67 -5.17 19.44
C SER A 73 -22.24 -5.68 19.33
N ASN A 74 -22.06 -7.01 19.29
CA ASN A 74 -20.76 -7.62 18.98
C ASN A 74 -20.16 -7.13 17.64
N TRP A 75 -21.01 -6.75 16.69
CA TRP A 75 -20.56 -6.19 15.41
C TRP A 75 -19.97 -4.79 15.55
N HIS A 76 -20.44 -3.99 16.51
CA HIS A 76 -19.90 -2.66 16.79
C HIS A 76 -18.44 -2.78 17.22
N GLU A 77 -18.17 -3.69 18.17
CA GLU A 77 -16.81 -3.98 18.63
C GLU A 77 -15.90 -4.52 17.51
N ARG A 78 -16.42 -5.40 16.65
CA ARG A 78 -15.66 -5.93 15.50
C ARG A 78 -15.32 -4.87 14.47
N MET A 79 -16.29 -4.04 14.08
CA MET A 79 -16.08 -2.97 13.12
C MET A 79 -15.11 -1.94 13.66
N PHE A 80 -15.25 -1.58 14.94
CA PHE A 80 -14.28 -0.71 15.62
C PHE A 80 -12.87 -1.32 15.59
N ALA A 81 -12.75 -2.61 15.90
CA ALA A 81 -11.45 -3.27 15.89
C ALA A 81 -10.82 -3.33 14.49
N ALA A 82 -11.61 -3.68 13.47
CA ALA A 82 -11.19 -3.69 12.08
C ALA A 82 -10.74 -2.30 11.62
N GLN A 83 -11.50 -1.25 11.95
CA GLN A 83 -11.16 0.13 11.62
C GLN A 83 -9.81 0.53 12.23
N GLN A 84 -9.57 0.20 13.51
CA GLN A 84 -8.32 0.51 14.18
C GLN A 84 -7.14 -0.25 13.55
N LEU A 85 -7.29 -1.56 13.28
CA LEU A 85 -6.22 -2.36 12.68
C LEU A 85 -5.89 -1.94 11.25
N ILE A 86 -6.88 -1.54 10.45
CA ILE A 86 -6.66 -0.98 9.10
C ILE A 86 -5.94 0.37 9.22
N ARG A 87 -6.37 1.25 10.13
CA ARG A 87 -5.67 2.53 10.37
C ARG A 87 -4.23 2.32 10.82
N MET A 88 -3.96 1.37 11.71
CA MET A 88 -2.61 1.00 12.12
C MET A 88 -1.77 0.53 10.93
N LYS A 89 -2.35 -0.31 10.03
CA LYS A 89 -1.70 -0.72 8.77
C LYS A 89 -1.26 0.49 7.95
N THR A 90 -2.21 1.39 7.66
CA THR A 90 -2.00 2.58 6.81
C THR A 90 -0.92 3.50 7.37
N LEU A 91 -0.86 3.63 8.70
CA LEU A 91 0.12 4.49 9.39
C LEU A 91 1.41 3.77 9.76
N GLN A 92 1.57 2.49 9.42
CA GLN A 92 2.67 1.64 9.84
C GLN A 92 2.91 1.65 11.36
N GLN A 93 1.83 1.71 12.14
CA GLN A 93 1.89 1.77 13.61
C GLN A 93 1.99 0.38 14.21
N THR A 94 2.96 0.21 15.11
CA THR A 94 3.15 -1.01 15.90
C THR A 94 2.53 -0.92 17.29
N ASP A 95 2.43 0.30 17.83
CA ASP A 95 1.88 0.55 19.15
C ASP A 95 0.34 0.64 19.11
N PHE A 96 -0.31 -0.13 19.96
CA PHE A 96 -1.76 -0.09 20.11
C PHE A 96 -2.19 1.14 20.89
N PRO A 97 -3.23 1.87 20.45
CA PRO A 97 -3.74 3.01 21.20
C PRO A 97 -4.34 2.55 22.54
N ALA A 98 -4.17 3.38 23.57
CA ALA A 98 -4.80 3.15 24.86
C ALA A 98 -6.32 3.08 24.70
N GLN A 99 -6.92 1.97 25.12
CA GLN A 99 -8.37 1.76 25.00
C GLN A 99 -9.10 2.42 26.17
N ARG A 100 -10.13 3.22 25.86
CA ARG A 100 -11.05 3.76 26.87
C ARG A 100 -12.08 2.74 27.33
N SER A 101 -12.47 1.84 26.43
CA SER A 101 -13.43 0.76 26.67
C SER A 101 -12.80 -0.56 26.24
N PRO A 102 -12.90 -1.64 27.04
CA PRO A 102 -12.30 -2.92 26.72
C PRO A 102 -12.95 -3.51 25.47
N ASN A 103 -12.16 -3.67 24.39
CA ASN A 103 -12.58 -4.37 23.18
C ASN A 103 -11.83 -5.71 23.11
N PRO A 104 -12.53 -6.87 23.12
CA PRO A 104 -11.88 -8.17 23.15
C PRO A 104 -11.01 -8.44 21.91
N TYR A 105 -11.44 -8.00 20.73
CA TYR A 105 -10.72 -8.22 19.46
C TYR A 105 -9.40 -7.44 19.44
N ILE A 106 -9.39 -6.18 19.88
CA ILE A 106 -8.14 -5.41 19.99
C ILE A 106 -7.27 -5.93 21.13
N SER A 107 -7.86 -6.39 22.24
CA SER A 107 -7.09 -6.96 23.36
C SER A 107 -6.31 -8.22 22.93
N LEU A 108 -6.94 -9.08 22.12
CA LEU A 108 -6.26 -10.24 21.54
C LEU A 108 -5.15 -9.84 20.56
N ALA A 109 -5.42 -8.88 19.68
CA ALA A 109 -4.42 -8.34 18.75
C ALA A 109 -3.21 -7.74 19.50
N ALA A 110 -3.45 -6.97 20.56
CA ALA A 110 -2.42 -6.37 21.40
C ALA A 110 -1.64 -7.41 22.21
N ALA A 111 -2.31 -8.45 22.73
CA ALA A 111 -1.66 -9.58 23.39
C ALA A 111 -0.74 -10.36 22.42
N TYR A 112 -1.16 -10.53 21.17
CA TYR A 112 -0.30 -11.10 20.13
C TYR A 112 0.90 -10.18 19.84
N ALA A 113 0.67 -8.89 19.59
CA ALA A 113 1.73 -7.94 19.28
C ALA A 113 2.77 -7.79 20.40
N SER A 114 2.33 -7.84 21.66
CA SER A 114 3.25 -7.80 22.82
C SER A 114 4.07 -9.07 23.00
N SER A 115 3.55 -10.24 22.61
CA SER A 115 4.27 -11.51 22.63
C SER A 115 5.14 -11.74 21.39
N HIS A 116 4.80 -11.08 20.28
CA HIS A 116 5.48 -11.15 18.99
C HIS A 116 5.81 -9.73 18.52
N PRO A 117 6.73 -9.03 19.20
CA PRO A 117 7.12 -7.70 18.77
C PRO A 117 7.67 -7.76 17.35
N LEU A 118 7.30 -6.78 16.52
CA LEU A 118 7.91 -6.62 15.20
C LEU A 118 9.43 -6.53 15.40
N PHE A 119 10.19 -7.40 14.72
CA PHE A 119 11.64 -7.30 14.76
C PHE A 119 12.05 -5.88 14.38
N ARG A 120 12.91 -5.30 15.20
CA ARG A 120 13.37 -3.91 15.07
C ARG A 120 13.73 -3.64 13.61
N GLU A 121 13.21 -2.55 13.05
CA GLU A 121 13.52 -2.12 11.68
C GLU A 121 15.02 -2.29 11.43
N ILE A 122 15.36 -3.08 10.41
CA ILE A 122 16.74 -3.20 10.00
C ILE A 122 17.10 -1.81 9.51
N ASN A 123 17.96 -1.14 10.27
CA ASN A 123 18.46 0.17 9.90
C ASN A 123 19.05 0.05 8.48
N THR A 124 18.48 0.81 7.54
CA THR A 124 18.88 0.78 6.13
C THR A 124 20.24 1.45 5.91
N TRP A 125 20.65 2.32 6.84
CA TRP A 125 21.90 3.09 6.76
C TRP A 125 23.16 2.22 6.67
N PRO A 126 23.36 1.18 7.51
CA PRO A 126 24.48 0.27 7.34
C PRO A 126 24.59 -0.33 5.93
N ALA A 127 23.48 -0.78 5.35
CA ALA A 127 23.48 -1.34 3.99
C ALA A 127 23.86 -0.27 2.95
N ALA A 128 23.34 0.95 3.08
CA ALA A 128 23.65 2.08 2.20
C ALA A 128 25.12 2.51 2.29
N ILE A 129 25.65 2.66 3.51
CA ILE A 129 27.05 3.03 3.75
C ILE A 129 27.98 1.96 3.18
N LEU A 130 27.72 0.69 3.48
CA LEU A 130 28.53 -0.42 2.98
C LEU A 130 28.48 -0.52 1.46
N ALA A 131 27.30 -0.38 0.84
CA ALA A 131 27.17 -0.39 -0.61
C ALA A 131 27.93 0.76 -1.30
N THR A 132 27.97 1.94 -0.66
CA THR A 132 28.68 3.12 -1.17
C THR A 132 30.20 2.96 -1.09
N LEU A 133 30.70 2.30 -0.04
CA LEU A 133 32.14 2.11 0.16
C LEU A 133 32.70 0.96 -0.66
N LEU A 134 31.96 -0.14 -0.80
CA LEU A 134 32.44 -1.38 -1.40
C LEU A 134 31.36 -2.01 -2.29
N PRO A 135 31.64 -2.28 -3.58
CA PRO A 135 30.69 -2.96 -4.46
C PRO A 135 30.28 -4.33 -3.90
N GLY A 136 28.98 -4.53 -3.71
CA GLY A 136 28.39 -5.76 -3.18
C GLY A 136 28.33 -5.87 -1.65
N ALA A 137 29.01 -5.00 -0.88
CA ALA A 137 29.02 -5.10 0.58
C ALA A 137 27.64 -4.86 1.21
N GLY A 138 26.81 -3.97 0.63
CA GLY A 138 25.43 -3.79 1.07
C GLY A 138 24.56 -5.04 0.93
N HIS A 139 24.71 -5.80 -0.16
CA HIS A 139 24.00 -7.08 -0.32
C HIS A 139 24.53 -8.16 0.63
N ALA A 140 25.83 -8.19 0.90
CA ALA A 140 26.42 -9.12 1.87
C ALA A 140 25.89 -8.86 3.28
N TRP A 141 25.74 -7.58 3.66
CA TRP A 141 25.12 -7.19 4.93
C TRP A 141 23.68 -7.70 5.07
N LEU A 142 22.92 -7.67 3.99
CA LEU A 142 21.56 -8.23 3.93
C LEU A 142 21.54 -9.77 3.86
N GLY A 143 22.69 -10.45 3.99
CA GLY A 143 22.82 -11.91 3.89
C GLY A 143 22.73 -12.47 2.46
N ARG A 144 22.67 -11.61 1.45
CA ARG A 144 22.50 -11.98 0.03
C ARG A 144 23.85 -12.13 -0.67
N TRP A 145 24.62 -13.14 -0.25
CA TRP A 145 25.98 -13.38 -0.74
C TRP A 145 26.08 -13.61 -2.25
N TYR A 146 25.07 -14.22 -2.87
CA TYR A 146 25.04 -14.44 -4.31
C TYR A 146 24.98 -13.12 -5.10
N ASP A 147 24.13 -12.19 -4.66
CA ASP A 147 24.00 -10.87 -5.29
C ASP A 147 25.22 -9.99 -5.00
N ALA A 148 25.78 -10.09 -3.79
CA ALA A 148 27.04 -9.45 -3.43
C ALA A 148 28.19 -9.86 -4.36
N ARG A 149 28.32 -11.17 -4.64
CA ARG A 149 29.31 -11.70 -5.57
C ARG A 149 29.09 -11.18 -6.99
N THR A 150 27.84 -11.17 -7.45
CA THR A 150 27.50 -10.68 -8.80
C THR A 150 27.86 -9.21 -8.96
N ALA A 151 27.46 -8.37 -8.00
CA ALA A 151 27.82 -6.95 -7.97
C ALA A 151 29.35 -6.74 -7.96
N ALA A 152 30.06 -7.48 -7.12
CA ALA A 152 31.52 -7.41 -7.05
C ALA A 152 32.17 -7.79 -8.39
N LEU A 153 31.76 -8.89 -9.01
CA LEU A 153 32.30 -9.36 -10.29
C LEU A 153 32.03 -8.38 -11.44
N MET A 154 30.93 -7.62 -11.40
CA MET A 154 30.62 -6.62 -12.43
C MET A 154 31.43 -5.33 -12.27
N VAL A 155 31.64 -4.85 -11.03
CA VAL A 155 32.24 -3.53 -10.78
C VAL A 155 33.76 -3.59 -10.63
N TRP A 156 34.31 -4.59 -9.93
CA TRP A 156 35.75 -4.66 -9.65
C TRP A 156 36.64 -4.69 -10.90
N PRO A 157 36.35 -5.49 -11.95
CA PRO A 157 37.17 -5.47 -13.16
C PRO A 157 37.22 -4.10 -13.83
N LEU A 158 36.09 -3.39 -13.91
CA LEU A 158 36.04 -2.05 -14.50
C LEU A 158 36.77 -1.01 -13.65
N LEU A 159 36.70 -1.13 -12.32
CA LEU A 159 37.44 -0.28 -11.40
C LEU A 159 38.96 -0.48 -11.57
N LEU A 160 39.42 -1.74 -11.66
CA LEU A 160 40.83 -2.05 -11.93
C LEU A 160 41.29 -1.54 -13.29
N LEU A 161 40.46 -1.70 -14.34
CA LEU A 161 40.75 -1.16 -15.67
C LEU A 161 40.81 0.37 -15.68
N THR A 162 39.93 1.05 -14.94
CA THR A 162 39.94 2.51 -14.78
C THR A 162 41.24 2.98 -14.14
N LEU A 163 41.66 2.36 -13.03
CA LEU A 163 42.91 2.69 -12.34
C LEU A 163 44.13 2.42 -13.22
N TRP A 164 44.11 1.33 -13.99
CA TRP A 164 45.18 0.99 -14.91
C TRP A 164 45.29 1.98 -16.07
N ALA A 165 44.16 2.37 -16.69
CA ALA A 165 44.11 3.35 -17.76
C ALA A 165 44.58 4.74 -17.27
N PHE A 166 44.20 5.12 -16.05
CA PHE A 166 44.65 6.35 -15.40
C PHE A 166 46.17 6.36 -15.22
N LYS A 167 46.73 5.28 -14.67
CA LYS A 167 48.19 5.13 -14.49
C LYS A 167 48.97 5.24 -15.81
N ARG A 168 48.35 4.83 -16.93
CA ARG A 168 48.94 4.90 -18.28
C ARG A 168 48.71 6.23 -18.99
N GLY A 169 47.99 7.18 -18.40
CA GLY A 169 47.68 8.46 -19.02
C GLY A 169 46.69 8.37 -20.19
N MET A 170 45.85 7.32 -20.24
CA MET A 170 44.88 7.11 -21.32
C MET A 170 43.59 7.88 -21.02
N GLY A 171 43.62 9.21 -21.14
CA GLY A 171 42.54 10.11 -20.67
C GLY A 171 41.12 9.71 -21.10
N PRO A 172 40.80 9.66 -22.40
CA PRO A 172 39.45 9.32 -22.86
C PRO A 172 38.97 7.94 -22.41
N VAL A 173 39.85 6.93 -22.42
CA VAL A 173 39.53 5.55 -21.98
C VAL A 173 39.27 5.50 -20.48
N THR A 174 40.04 6.26 -19.70
CA THR A 174 39.85 6.38 -18.25
C THR A 174 38.49 6.98 -17.93
N LEU A 175 38.11 8.07 -18.61
CA LEU A 175 36.81 8.70 -18.42
C LEU A 175 35.67 7.75 -18.78
N PHE A 176 35.79 7.03 -19.90
CA PHE A 176 34.80 6.04 -20.30
C PHE A 176 34.61 4.96 -19.23
N PHE A 177 35.68 4.29 -18.78
CA PHE A 177 35.56 3.26 -17.76
C PHE A 177 35.10 3.80 -16.41
N ALA A 178 35.52 5.01 -16.03
CA ALA A 178 35.07 5.65 -14.80
C ALA A 178 33.55 5.90 -14.82
N LEU A 179 33.01 6.40 -15.93
CA LEU A 179 31.56 6.64 -16.07
C LEU A 179 30.77 5.33 -16.04
N VAL A 180 31.22 4.29 -16.74
CA VAL A 180 30.57 2.97 -16.71
C VAL A 180 30.65 2.35 -15.30
N THR A 181 31.80 2.45 -14.63
CA THR A 181 31.99 1.96 -13.26
C THR A 181 31.03 2.68 -12.30
N LEU A 182 30.95 4.01 -12.38
CA LEU A 182 30.06 4.81 -11.55
C LEU A 182 28.59 4.47 -11.79
N TRP A 183 28.19 4.29 -13.06
CA TRP A 183 26.83 3.90 -13.43
C TRP A 183 26.44 2.52 -12.89
N LEU A 184 27.32 1.52 -13.02
CA LEU A 184 27.07 0.19 -12.46
C LEU A 184 27.06 0.22 -10.93
N TRP A 185 27.99 0.94 -10.32
CA TRP A 185 28.09 1.03 -8.87
C TRP A 185 26.84 1.70 -8.28
N SER A 186 26.38 2.82 -8.84
CA SER A 186 25.15 3.48 -8.35
C SER A 186 23.93 2.55 -8.42
N GLY A 187 23.83 1.72 -9.46
CA GLY A 187 22.80 0.67 -9.56
C GLY A 187 22.87 -0.35 -8.42
N THR A 188 24.06 -0.80 -8.03
CA THR A 188 24.24 -1.73 -6.89
C THR A 188 23.90 -1.08 -5.54
N VAL A 189 24.21 0.21 -5.37
CA VAL A 189 23.84 0.97 -4.16
C VAL A 189 22.33 1.09 -4.05
N PHE A 190 21.66 1.54 -5.13
CA PHE A 190 20.21 1.65 -5.18
C PHE A 190 19.51 0.30 -4.95
N SER A 191 20.04 -0.78 -5.54
CA SER A 191 19.52 -2.12 -5.35
C SER A 191 19.62 -2.59 -3.89
N ALA A 192 20.74 -2.34 -3.22
CA ALA A 192 20.89 -2.72 -1.81
C ALA A 192 19.91 -1.96 -0.90
N ILE A 193 19.72 -0.66 -1.13
CA ILE A 193 18.80 0.17 -0.34
C ILE A 193 17.35 -0.27 -0.56
N SER A 194 16.91 -0.39 -1.82
CA SER A 194 15.54 -0.81 -2.14
C SER A 194 15.19 -2.20 -1.60
N LEU A 195 16.16 -3.13 -1.57
CA LEU A 195 15.97 -4.44 -0.96
C LEU A 195 15.84 -4.38 0.56
N ALA A 196 16.61 -3.51 1.22
CA ALA A 196 16.49 -3.32 2.67
C ALA A 196 15.12 -2.74 3.03
N GLU A 197 14.65 -1.72 2.30
CA GLU A 197 13.32 -1.12 2.49
C GLU A 197 12.20 -2.11 2.23
N ARG A 198 12.27 -2.87 1.13
CA ARG A 198 11.28 -3.90 0.79
C ARG A 198 11.23 -5.01 1.84
N GLY A 199 12.38 -5.46 2.35
CA GLY A 199 12.44 -6.47 3.40
C GLY A 199 11.76 -6.02 4.70
N ASN A 200 11.94 -4.76 5.08
CA ASN A 200 11.24 -4.17 6.24
C ASN A 200 9.72 -4.14 6.02
N LEU A 201 9.27 -3.72 4.83
CA LEU A 201 7.83 -3.71 4.49
C LEU A 201 7.22 -5.11 4.47
N GLU A 202 7.89 -6.09 3.88
CA GLU A 202 7.42 -7.48 3.84
C GLU A 202 7.32 -8.07 5.25
N THR A 203 8.31 -7.82 6.10
CA THR A 203 8.28 -8.25 7.51
C THR A 203 7.13 -7.60 8.28
N TYR A 204 6.91 -6.30 8.07
CA TYR A 204 5.78 -5.57 8.64
C TYR A 204 4.43 -6.15 8.21
N LEU A 205 4.24 -6.40 6.91
CA LEU A 205 3.00 -6.95 6.38
C LEU A 205 2.72 -8.36 6.93
N ILE A 206 3.72 -9.22 7.02
CA ILE A 206 3.57 -10.56 7.63
C ILE A 206 3.17 -10.46 9.10
N TRP A 207 3.86 -9.61 9.86
CA TRP A 207 3.52 -9.36 11.26
C TRP A 207 2.08 -8.86 11.41
N TRP A 208 1.69 -7.87 10.60
CA TRP A 208 0.35 -7.31 10.63
C TRP A 208 -0.74 -8.33 10.24
N GLN A 209 -0.47 -9.21 9.26
CA GLN A 209 -1.38 -10.31 8.90
C GLN A 209 -1.63 -11.23 10.10
N HIS A 210 -0.60 -11.53 10.88
CA HIS A 210 -0.77 -12.33 12.09
C HIS A 210 -1.48 -11.59 13.21
N VAL A 211 -1.22 -10.28 13.38
CA VAL A 211 -1.99 -9.42 14.28
C VAL A 211 -3.48 -9.47 13.92
N TRP A 212 -3.82 -9.31 12.64
CA TRP A 212 -5.19 -9.41 12.16
C TRP A 212 -5.81 -10.78 12.45
N GLN A 213 -5.12 -11.88 12.11
CA GLN A 213 -5.62 -13.24 12.35
C GLN A 213 -5.83 -13.52 13.85
N SER A 214 -4.91 -13.07 14.71
CA SER A 214 -4.98 -13.24 16.16
C SER A 214 -6.14 -12.48 16.81
N SER A 215 -6.59 -11.39 16.19
CA SER A 215 -7.75 -10.63 16.67
C SER A 215 -9.06 -11.43 16.57
N GLY A 216 -9.13 -12.46 15.72
CA GLY A 216 -10.35 -13.22 15.46
C GLY A 216 -11.36 -12.52 14.53
N LEU A 217 -10.96 -11.44 13.87
CA LEU A 217 -11.79 -10.75 12.88
C LEU A 217 -11.97 -11.61 11.61
N PRO A 218 -13.18 -11.67 11.04
CA PRO A 218 -13.42 -12.39 9.79
C PRO A 218 -12.85 -11.62 8.58
N GLY A 219 -12.40 -12.37 7.57
CA GLY A 219 -11.91 -11.80 6.29
C GLY A 219 -10.40 -11.52 6.27
N ARG A 220 -9.92 -11.05 5.11
CA ARG A 220 -8.52 -10.70 4.85
C ARG A 220 -8.47 -9.34 4.11
N PRO A 221 -8.10 -8.25 4.79
CA PRO A 221 -7.96 -6.90 4.19
C PRO A 221 -6.64 -6.70 3.42
N TRP A 222 -6.14 -7.73 2.72
CA TRP A 222 -4.91 -7.73 1.93
C TRP A 222 -4.97 -8.72 0.78
#